data_AF-A0A371FXF6-F1
#
_entry.id   AF-A0A371FXF6-F1
#
_cell.length_a   1.000
_cell.length_b   1.000
_cell.length_c   1.000
_cell.angle_alpha   90.00
_cell.angle_beta   90.00
_cell.angle_gamma   90.00
#
_symmetry.space_group_name_H-M   'P 1'
#
loop_
_entity.id
_entity.type
_entity.pdbx_description
1 polymer ?
#
loop_
_entity_poly.entity_id
_entity_poly.type
_entity_poly.pdbx_seq_one_letter_code
_entity_poly.pdbx_strand_id
1 'polypeptide(L)' 'MEVLRQHKKAIGWKLSDLPRINPSICMHKILMEEEIKPKRKQQRRLNRTILDVVKKEVTKLLAVSIIYLIYANSKQLA' A
#
# COMPACT_ATOMS: atom_id res chain seq x y z
N MET A 1 -14.72 28.03 -8.11
CA MET A 1 -14.90 27.66 -6.68
C MET A 1 -16.03 26.66 -6.47
N GLU A 2 -17.22 26.85 -7.05
CA GLU A 2 -18.39 25.96 -6.89
C GLU A 2 -18.09 24.48 -7.23
N VAL A 3 -17.44 24.24 -8.37
CA VAL A 3 -17.11 22.89 -8.87
C VAL A 3 -16.24 22.10 -7.89
N LEU A 4 -15.20 22.72 -7.32
CA LEU A 4 -14.33 22.07 -6.32
C LEU A 4 -15.08 21.77 -5.02
N ARG A 5 -16.04 22.64 -4.65
CA ARG A 5 -16.88 22.48 -3.47
C ARG A 5 -17.86 21.30 -3.61
N GLN A 6 -18.35 21.07 -4.83
CA GLN A 6 -19.23 19.96 -5.19
C GLN A 6 -18.46 18.63 -5.31
N HIS A 7 -17.21 18.66 -5.79
CA HIS A 7 -16.41 17.46 -6.06
C HIS A 7 -15.30 17.21 -5.03
N LYS A 8 -15.52 17.56 -3.75
CA LYS A 8 -14.52 17.38 -2.68
C LYS A 8 -14.00 15.95 -2.57
N LYS A 9 -14.85 14.95 -2.82
CA LYS A 9 -14.47 13.53 -2.82
C LYS A 9 -13.46 13.21 -3.93
N ALA A 10 -13.60 13.79 -5.12
CA ALA A 10 -12.68 13.57 -6.23
C ALA A 10 -11.27 14.12 -5.98
N ILE A 11 -11.13 15.09 -5.05
CA ILE A 11 -9.85 15.70 -4.69
C ILE A 11 -9.06 14.79 -3.72
N GLY A 12 -9.70 13.88 -3.00
CA GLY A 12 -9.01 12.92 -2.14
C GLY A 12 -8.49 13.48 -0.81
N TRP A 13 -9.21 14.42 -0.18
CA TRP A 13 -8.77 15.07 1.08
C TRP A 13 -8.64 14.12 2.27
N LYS A 14 -9.45 13.05 2.31
CA LYS A 14 -9.35 11.98 3.31
C LYS A 14 -8.94 10.69 2.61
N LEU A 15 -8.29 9.79 3.36
CA LEU A 15 -7.99 8.43 2.90
C LEU A 15 -9.23 7.66 2.42
N SER A 16 -10.41 7.92 3.01
CA SER A 16 -11.69 7.36 2.57
C SER A 16 -12.18 7.91 1.22
N ASP A 17 -11.69 9.09 0.83
CA ASP A 17 -12.07 9.78 -0.40
C ASP A 17 -11.20 9.35 -1.59
N LEU A 18 -10.16 8.53 -1.35
CA LEU A 18 -9.33 7.92 -2.39
C LEU A 18 -9.86 6.51 -2.70
N PRO A 19 -10.88 6.37 -3.57
CA PRO A 19 -11.37 5.04 -3.93
C PRO A 19 -10.21 4.27 -4.57
N ARG A 20 -9.93 3.09 -4.02
CA ARG A 20 -8.97 2.18 -4.63
C ARG A 20 -9.43 1.87 -6.06
N ILE A 21 -8.50 1.91 -7.02
CA ILE A 21 -8.77 1.42 -8.36
C ILE A 21 -9.02 -0.08 -8.25
N ASN A 22 -10.18 -0.54 -8.73
CA ASN A 22 -10.51 -1.96 -8.72
C ASN A 22 -9.41 -2.72 -9.51
N PRO A 23 -8.70 -3.68 -8.89
CA PRO A 23 -7.64 -4.44 -9.57
C PRO A 23 -8.13 -5.18 -10.83
N SER A 24 -9.43 -5.45 -10.93
CA SER A 24 -10.07 -6.06 -12.10
C SER A 24 -10.16 -5.08 -13.29
N ILE A 25 -10.17 -3.77 -13.03
CA ILE A 25 -10.23 -2.72 -14.06
C ILE A 25 -8.83 -2.39 -14.55
N CYS A 26 -7.87 -2.24 -13.63
CA CYS A 26 -6.50 -1.92 -13.97
C CYS A 26 -5.55 -2.49 -12.91
N MET A 27 -4.62 -3.33 -13.36
CA MET A 27 -3.52 -3.83 -12.55
C MET A 27 -2.22 -3.37 -13.18
N HIS A 28 -1.43 -2.61 -12.41
CA HIS A 28 -0.10 -2.22 -12.85
C HIS A 28 0.84 -3.42 -12.73
N LYS A 29 1.41 -3.87 -13.85
CA LYS A 29 2.44 -4.92 -13.88
C LYS A 29 3.81 -4.26 -13.95
N ILE A 30 4.59 -4.43 -12.90
CA ILE A 30 6.01 -4.07 -12.91
C ILE A 30 6.75 -5.19 -13.63
N LEU A 31 7.35 -4.88 -14.78
CA LEU A 31 8.21 -5.82 -15.51
C LEU A 31 9.57 -5.87 -14.83
N MET A 32 10.12 -7.08 -14.67
CA MET A 32 11.48 -7.29 -14.19
C MET A 32 12.28 -8.03 -15.26
N GLU A 33 13.59 -7.80 -15.27
CA GLU A 33 14.53 -8.58 -16.09
C GLU A 33 14.48 -10.06 -15.70
N GLU A 34 14.66 -10.95 -16.67
CA GLU A 34 14.47 -12.41 -16.52
C GLU A 34 15.41 -13.03 -15.48
N GLU A 35 16.59 -12.43 -15.25
CA GLU A 35 17.61 -12.96 -14.35
C GLU A 35 17.45 -12.48 -12.89
N ILE A 36 16.48 -11.61 -12.59
CA ILE A 36 16.33 -11.00 -11.27
C ILE A 36 15.52 -11.88 -10.32
N LYS A 37 16.23 -12.47 -9.35
CA LYS A 37 15.62 -13.22 -8.25
C LYS A 37 15.11 -12.31 -7.13
N PRO A 38 13.98 -12.62 -6.47
CA PRO A 38 13.52 -11.92 -5.28
C PRO A 38 14.59 -11.92 -4.17
N LYS A 39 14.91 -10.75 -3.62
CA LYS A 39 15.86 -10.62 -2.49
C LYS A 39 15.14 -10.19 -1.22
N ARG A 40 15.29 -10.97 -0.15
CA ARG A 40 14.79 -10.60 1.17
C ARG A 40 15.85 -9.81 1.93
N LYS A 41 15.54 -8.56 2.28
CA LYS A 41 16.36 -7.75 3.18
C LYS A 41 15.82 -7.85 4.61
N GLN A 42 16.72 -7.84 5.59
CA GLN A 42 16.35 -7.77 7.00
C GLN A 42 15.67 -6.43 7.29
N GLN A 43 14.54 -6.46 8.01
CA GLN A 43 13.84 -5.25 8.41
C GLN A 43 14.69 -4.47 9.42
N ARG A 44 14.85 -3.16 9.19
CA ARG A 44 15.56 -2.31 10.16
C ARG A 44 14.77 -2.21 11.46
N ARG A 45 15.47 -2.27 12.59
CA ARG A 45 14.87 -2.07 13.92
C ARG A 45 14.40 -0.62 14.06
N LEU A 46 13.15 -0.45 14.46
CA LEU A 46 12.58 0.85 14.84
C LEU A 46 12.70 1.04 16.36
N ASN A 47 12.87 2.28 16.80
CA ASN A 47 12.72 2.60 18.22
C ASN A 47 11.24 2.46 18.64
N ARG A 48 10.96 2.40 19.94
CA ARG A 48 9.60 2.16 20.45
C ARG A 48 8.60 3.24 20.02
N THR A 49 8.98 4.52 20.14
CA THR A 49 8.12 5.66 19.78
C THR A 49 7.70 5.63 18.32
N ILE A 50 8.65 5.39 17.41
CA ILE A 50 8.39 5.31 15.98
C ILE A 50 7.58 4.04 15.67
N LEU A 51 7.86 2.92 16.34
CA LEU A 51 7.09 1.69 16.15
C LEU A 51 5.60 1.89 16.43
N ASP A 52 5.25 2.59 17.50
CA ASP A 52 3.85 2.82 17.87
C ASP A 52 3.13 3.72 16.87
N VAL A 53 3.81 4.77 16.38
CA VAL A 53 3.28 5.64 15.31
C VAL A 53 3.10 4.85 14.01
N VAL A 54 4.11 4.07 13.61
CA VAL A 54 4.06 3.25 12.38
C VAL A 54 2.91 2.25 12.44
N LYS A 55 2.71 1.57 13.58
CA LYS A 55 1.58 0.65 13.76
C LYS A 55 0.24 1.37 13.57
N LYS A 56 0.07 2.56 14.15
CA LYS A 56 -1.16 3.35 14.02
C LYS A 56 -1.45 3.70 12.57
N GLU A 57 -0.45 4.16 11.82
CA GLU A 57 -0.63 4.53 10.41
C GLU A 57 -0.85 3.31 9.51
N VAL A 58 -0.13 2.21 9.74
CA VAL A 58 -0.33 0.94 9.01
C VAL A 58 -1.74 0.41 9.20
N THR A 59 -2.29 0.46 10.41
CA THR A 59 -3.68 0.05 10.67
C THR A 59 -4.70 0.90 9.91
N LYS A 60 -4.47 2.22 9.80
CA LYS A 60 -5.34 3.09 8.97
C LYS A 60 -5.30 2.69 7.50
N LEU A 61 -4.12 2.41 6.96
CA LEU A 61 -3.95 1.99 5.57
C LEU A 61 -4.57 0.62 5.28
N LEU A 62 -4.48 -0.31 6.24
CA LEU A 62 -5.16 -1.61 6.19
C LEU A 62 -6.68 -1.44 6.19
N ALA A 63 -7.21 -0.58 7.06
CA ALA A 63 -8.65 -0.33 7.16
C ALA A 63 -9.26 0.20 5.85
N VAL A 64 -8.51 1.02 5.10
CA VAL A 64 -8.94 1.51 3.78
C VAL A 64 -8.51 0.61 2.61
N SER A 65 -7.98 -0.58 2.88
CA SER A 65 -7.57 -1.58 1.87
C SER A 65 -6.54 -1.08 0.85
N ILE A 66 -5.74 -0.07 1.19
CA ILE A 66 -4.62 0.40 0.35
C ILE A 66 -3.47 -0.61 0.38
N ILE A 67 -3.20 -1.15 1.57
CA ILE A 67 -2.26 -2.26 1.78
C ILE A 67 -3.02 -3.51 2.22
N TYR A 68 -2.45 -4.68 1.96
CA TYR A 68 -2.99 -5.98 2.37
C TYR A 68 -1.88 -6.89 2.87
N LEU A 69 -2.22 -7.85 3.71
CA LEU A 69 -1.27 -8.83 4.21
C LEU A 69 -0.90 -9.82 3.09
N ILE A 70 0.39 -10.08 2.96
CA ILE A 70 0.93 -11.08 2.04
C ILE A 70 1.64 -12.17 2.84
N TYR A 71 1.42 -13.42 2.45
CA TYR A 71 2.14 -14.57 2.99
C TYR A 71 3.22 -14.99 2.00
N ALA A 72 4.45 -15.16 2.48
CA ALA A 72 5.53 -15.66 1.65
C ALA A 72 5.41 -17.19 1.53
N ASN A 73 5.10 -17.69 0.33
CA ASN A 73 5.31 -19.11 0.01
C ASN A 73 6.80 -19.33 -0.23
N SER A 74 7.46 -20.06 0.66
CA SER A 74 8.91 -20.31 0.67
C SER A 74 9.43 -21.17 -0.51
N LYS A 75 8.60 -21.49 -1.51
CA LYS A 75 8.92 -22.43 -2.59
C LYS A 75 9.45 -21.81 -3.90
N GLN A 76 9.89 -20.55 -3.90
CA GLN A 76 10.55 -19.94 -5.08
C GLN A 76 11.91 -19.30 -4.73
N LEU A 77 12.63 -19.89 -3.77
CA LEU A 77 13.95 -19.44 -3.33
C LEU A 77 15.06 -20.50 -3.49
N ALA A 78 14.85 -21.52 -4.32
CA ALA A 78 15.91 -22.39 -4.82
C ALA A 78 16.28 -21.98 -6.25
#